data_AF-A0A8T5PLU7-F1
#
_entry.id   AF-A0A8T5PLU7-F1
#
_cell.length_a   1.000
_cell.length_b   1.000
_cell.length_c   1.000
_cell.angle_alpha   90.00
_cell.angle_beta   90.00
_cell.angle_gamma   90.00
#
_symmetry.space_group_name_H-M   'P 1'
#
loop_
_entity.id
_entity.type
_entity.pdbx_description
1 polymer ?
#
loop_
_entity_poly.entity_id
_entity_poly.type
_entity_poly.pdbx_seq_one_letter_code
_entity_poly.pdbx_strand_id
1 'polypeptide(L)'
;MKGSTQEIILILGLLLSSGILLLQLRNYFIFQQKIAQGDILYSFSSDLYNIINNVKVSHGNFYINYQPLLYKYELIAKENNIEIRDKISGKNSSFSLNFNIDSTYISDSKKICIIKIIDCDGKENIQIKKDFCDEINSDCIKYDYSTEPEFSDLNQKCPSKEYSIQKIVDEAKKEGVKPSLALAIAYIESSLYHCDNNGNVKISPSGAIGLMQLMPNECSNPYDVNENIKCGIRQLKEKCRTSSAIAVYVGFTCTKQASCEDPDVECIYDCSNYGDEVKKYSGWDLAVRAYNGWSCCVNLGGNIDCYGDWAQSTRKYVELVNNAAQSYKIYD
;
A
#
# COMPACT_ATOMS: atom_id res chain seq x y z
N MET A 1 25.63 46.22 -31.13
CA MET A 1 24.82 45.13 -30.56
C MET A 1 23.59 45.76 -29.91
N LYS A 2 22.44 45.76 -30.59
CA LYS A 2 21.16 46.28 -30.06
C LYS A 2 20.35 45.11 -29.50
N GLY A 3 20.82 44.52 -28.39
CA GLY A 3 19.99 43.68 -27.52
C GLY A 3 19.05 44.61 -26.77
N SER A 4 17.95 44.96 -27.42
CA SER A 4 17.21 46.20 -27.23
C SER A 4 16.02 46.00 -26.30
N THR A 5 16.24 45.94 -24.98
CA THR A 5 15.21 46.09 -23.92
C THR A 5 14.08 45.03 -23.87
N GLN A 6 13.53 44.61 -25.00
CA GLN A 6 12.49 43.60 -25.18
C GLN A 6 12.96 42.21 -24.72
N GLU A 7 14.21 41.83 -24.98
CA GLU A 7 14.78 40.57 -24.48
C GLU A 7 14.87 40.57 -22.94
N ILE A 8 15.24 41.70 -22.34
CA ILE A 8 15.33 41.85 -20.88
C ILE A 8 13.93 41.77 -20.27
N ILE A 9 12.94 42.43 -20.86
CA ILE A 9 11.54 42.38 -20.41
C ILE A 9 10.97 40.96 -20.51
N LEU A 10 11.27 40.24 -21.60
CA LEU A 10 10.80 38.87 -21.80
C LEU A 10 11.38 37.93 -20.74
N ILE A 11 12.68 38.01 -20.48
CA ILE A 11 13.36 37.19 -19.46
C ILE A 11 12.79 37.48 -18.07
N LEU A 12 12.59 38.75 -17.73
CA LEU A 12 12.00 39.14 -16.44
C LEU A 12 10.57 38.62 -16.29
N GLY A 13 9.75 38.70 -17.35
CA GLY A 13 8.39 38.15 -17.36
C GLY A 13 8.36 36.63 -17.18
N LEU A 14 9.31 35.92 -17.79
CA LEU A 14 9.42 34.46 -17.70
C LEU A 14 9.88 34.03 -16.29
N LEU A 15 10.79 34.78 -15.68
CA LEU A 15 11.22 34.55 -14.29
C LEU A 15 10.09 34.83 -13.28
N LEU A 16 9.35 35.93 -13.47
CA LEU A 16 8.21 36.29 -12.62
C LEU A 16 7.08 35.25 -12.70
N SER A 17 6.70 34.83 -13.91
CA SER A 17 5.67 33.81 -14.09
C SER A 17 6.08 32.45 -13.51
N SER A 18 7.33 32.04 -13.74
CA SER A 18 7.87 30.81 -13.13
C SER A 18 7.89 30.89 -11.60
N GLY A 19 8.27 32.04 -11.03
CA GLY A 19 8.24 32.27 -9.58
C GLY A 19 6.83 32.18 -8.98
N ILE A 20 5.84 32.76 -9.64
CA ILE A 20 4.43 32.69 -9.21
C ILE A 20 3.92 31.24 -9.29
N LEU A 21 4.23 30.52 -10.37
CA LEU A 21 3.85 29.12 -10.53
C LEU A 21 4.44 28.23 -9.44
N LEU A 22 5.72 28.40 -9.10
CA LEU A 22 6.37 27.66 -8.01
C LEU A 22 5.73 27.93 -6.65
N LEU A 23 5.31 29.17 -6.38
CA LEU A 23 4.58 29.51 -5.16
C LEU A 23 3.20 28.84 -5.09
N GLN A 24 2.49 28.77 -6.23
CA GLN A 24 1.20 28.09 -6.31
C GLN A 24 1.35 26.57 -6.13
N LEU A 25 2.35 25.95 -6.77
CA LEU A 25 2.66 24.53 -6.63
C LEU A 25 3.03 24.17 -5.18
N ARG A 26 3.80 25.02 -4.49
CA ARG A 26 4.15 24.80 -3.08
C ARG A 26 2.90 24.66 -2.20
N ASN A 27 1.91 25.52 -2.38
CA ASN A 27 0.66 25.46 -1.60
C ASN A 27 -0.14 24.19 -1.92
N TYR A 28 -0.16 23.77 -3.18
CA TYR A 28 -0.80 22.52 -3.60
C TYR A 28 -0.14 21.29 -2.98
N PHE A 29 1.20 21.23 -2.98
CA PHE A 29 1.95 20.14 -2.33
C PHE A 29 1.72 20.10 -0.82
N ILE A 30 1.73 21.26 -0.13
CA ILE A 30 1.44 21.34 1.31
C ILE A 30 0.02 20.84 1.59
N PHE A 31 -0.95 21.16 0.72
CA PHE A 31 -2.33 20.73 0.88
C PHE A 31 -2.49 19.22 0.65
N GLN A 32 -1.91 18.66 -0.42
CA GLN A 32 -1.91 17.22 -0.69
C GLN A 32 -1.25 16.43 0.44
N GLN A 33 -0.12 16.94 0.95
CA GLN A 33 0.56 16.35 2.11
C GLN A 33 -0.35 16.32 3.35
N LYS A 34 -1.13 17.37 3.60
CA LYS A 34 -2.10 17.44 4.72
C LYS A 34 -3.29 16.49 4.57
N ILE A 35 -3.74 16.22 3.35
CA ILE A 35 -4.80 15.24 3.06
C ILE A 35 -4.27 13.83 3.29
N ALA A 36 -3.16 13.48 2.62
CA ALA A 36 -2.53 12.17 2.77
C ALA A 36 -2.20 11.85 4.25
N GLN A 37 -1.76 12.84 5.04
CA GLN A 37 -1.51 12.67 6.48
C GLN A 37 -2.77 12.39 7.30
N GLY A 38 -3.93 12.97 6.92
CA GLY A 38 -5.20 12.70 7.59
C GLY A 38 -5.65 11.25 7.40
N ASP A 39 -5.52 10.75 6.17
CA ASP A 39 -5.90 9.38 5.82
C ASP A 39 -4.98 8.36 6.49
N ILE A 40 -3.68 8.66 6.61
CA ILE A 40 -2.73 7.78 7.31
C ILE A 40 -3.02 7.74 8.81
N LEU A 41 -3.31 8.88 9.45
CA LEU A 41 -3.65 8.90 10.88
C LEU A 41 -4.93 8.10 11.15
N TYR A 42 -5.98 8.33 10.36
CA TYR A 42 -7.22 7.57 10.47
C TYR A 42 -7.00 6.07 10.23
N SER A 43 -6.21 5.71 9.21
CA SER A 43 -5.88 4.31 8.93
C SER A 43 -5.12 3.67 10.09
N PHE A 44 -4.14 4.37 10.68
CA PHE A 44 -3.41 3.87 11.84
C PHE A 44 -4.36 3.66 13.04
N SER A 45 -5.21 4.63 13.36
CA SER A 45 -6.20 4.51 14.44
C SER A 45 -7.14 3.34 14.22
N SER A 46 -7.65 3.20 13.00
CA SER A 46 -8.60 2.15 12.64
C SER A 46 -7.94 0.77 12.68
N ASP A 47 -6.73 0.63 12.13
CA ASP A 47 -5.96 -0.61 12.16
C ASP A 47 -5.73 -1.03 13.63
N LEU A 48 -5.30 -0.10 14.48
CA LEU A 48 -5.05 -0.37 15.91
C LEU A 48 -6.33 -0.78 16.66
N TYR A 49 -7.45 -0.09 16.42
CA TYR A 49 -8.75 -0.43 17.00
C TYR A 49 -9.21 -1.84 16.58
N ASN A 50 -9.10 -2.16 15.30
CA ASN A 50 -9.51 -3.45 14.75
C ASN A 50 -8.68 -4.58 15.32
N ILE A 51 -7.35 -4.39 15.36
CA ILE A 51 -6.40 -5.34 15.95
C ILE A 51 -6.77 -5.65 17.39
N ILE A 52 -7.10 -4.62 18.18
CA ILE A 52 -7.42 -4.81 19.60
C ILE A 52 -8.77 -5.49 19.81
N ASN A 53 -9.81 -5.09 19.09
CA ASN A 53 -11.18 -5.59 19.34
C ASN A 53 -11.49 -6.92 18.67
N ASN A 54 -10.89 -7.22 17.52
CA ASN A 54 -11.20 -8.44 16.77
C ASN A 54 -10.42 -9.66 17.28
N VAL A 55 -9.41 -9.43 18.11
CA VAL A 55 -8.64 -10.48 18.74
C VAL A 55 -9.44 -11.11 19.88
N LYS A 56 -9.98 -12.28 19.59
CA LYS A 56 -10.62 -13.17 20.56
C LYS A 56 -9.58 -14.12 21.11
N VAL A 57 -9.34 -14.03 22.41
CA VAL A 57 -8.43 -14.93 23.12
C VAL A 57 -9.31 -15.71 24.07
N SER A 58 -9.41 -17.03 23.87
CA SER A 58 -10.21 -17.87 24.75
C SER A 58 -9.45 -18.19 26.04
N HIS A 59 -8.11 -18.30 25.97
CA HIS A 59 -7.25 -18.60 27.12
C HIS A 59 -5.84 -18.02 26.94
N GLY A 60 -5.21 -17.62 28.04
CA GLY A 60 -3.82 -17.18 28.10
C GLY A 60 -3.60 -15.74 27.61
N ASN A 61 -2.33 -15.33 27.59
CA ASN A 61 -1.93 -14.02 27.10
C ASN A 61 -1.70 -14.08 25.59
N PHE A 62 -2.15 -13.04 24.88
CA PHE A 62 -1.93 -12.90 23.44
C PHE A 62 -1.12 -11.65 23.15
N TYR A 63 -0.24 -11.74 22.16
CA TYR A 63 0.69 -10.67 21.80
C TYR A 63 0.65 -10.39 20.30
N ILE A 64 0.64 -9.10 19.98
CA ILE A 64 0.64 -8.59 18.61
C ILE A 64 1.79 -7.62 18.48
N ASN A 65 2.61 -7.83 17.46
CA ASN A 65 3.63 -6.89 17.06
C ASN A 65 3.09 -6.04 15.91
N TYR A 66 2.80 -4.77 16.20
CA TYR A 66 2.30 -3.81 15.23
C TYR A 66 3.41 -2.86 14.78
N GLN A 67 3.57 -2.71 13.46
CA GLN A 67 4.52 -1.78 12.87
C GLN A 67 3.77 -0.58 12.28
N PRO A 68 3.76 0.57 12.95
CA PRO A 68 3.07 1.77 12.46
C PRO A 68 3.71 2.27 11.16
N LEU A 69 2.86 2.67 10.21
CA LEU A 69 3.30 3.26 8.94
C LEU A 69 3.95 4.65 9.13
N LEU A 70 3.65 5.33 10.23
CA LEU A 70 4.22 6.63 10.60
C LEU A 70 5.28 6.47 11.69
N TYR A 71 6.45 7.06 11.50
CA TYR A 71 7.52 7.11 12.51
C TYR A 71 7.45 8.35 13.41
N LYS A 72 6.39 9.18 13.30
CA LYS A 72 6.28 10.50 13.96
C LYS A 72 4.93 10.72 14.63
N TYR A 73 4.57 9.86 15.56
CA TYR A 73 3.32 9.96 16.31
C TYR A 73 3.55 9.90 17.83
N GLU A 74 2.52 10.29 18.57
CA GLU A 74 2.35 10.04 20.00
C GLU A 74 1.12 9.17 20.18
N LEU A 75 1.23 8.09 20.96
CA LEU A 75 0.12 7.25 21.38
C LEU A 75 -0.01 7.38 22.89
N ILE A 76 -1.19 7.76 23.33
CA ILE A 76 -1.53 7.98 24.73
C ILE A 76 -2.71 7.06 25.05
N ALA A 77 -2.47 6.02 25.83
CA ALA A 77 -3.51 5.14 26.33
C ALA A 77 -3.81 5.47 27.79
N LYS A 78 -5.07 5.69 28.12
CA LYS A 78 -5.54 5.95 29.49
C LYS A 78 -6.90 5.30 29.68
N GLU A 79 -7.01 4.45 30.71
CA GLU A 79 -8.24 3.74 31.05
C GLU A 79 -8.75 2.93 29.86
N ASN A 80 -9.80 3.38 29.19
CA ASN A 80 -10.38 2.73 28.02
C ASN A 80 -10.18 3.53 26.72
N ASN A 81 -9.42 4.63 26.74
CA ASN A 81 -9.23 5.51 25.60
C ASN A 81 -7.81 5.45 25.08
N ILE A 82 -7.67 5.37 23.75
CA ILE A 82 -6.41 5.53 23.04
C ILE A 82 -6.50 6.80 22.21
N GLU A 83 -5.58 7.73 22.43
CA GLU A 83 -5.37 8.90 21.59
C GLU A 83 -4.07 8.73 20.80
N ILE A 84 -4.16 8.97 19.49
CA ILE A 84 -3.03 8.97 18.58
C ILE A 84 -2.89 10.36 17.99
N ARG A 85 -1.71 10.94 18.10
CA ARG A 85 -1.40 12.28 17.60
C ARG A 85 -0.28 12.22 16.59
N ASP A 86 -0.48 12.80 15.42
CA ASP A 86 0.59 13.05 14.45
C ASP A 86 1.35 14.32 14.87
N LYS A 87 2.66 14.18 15.12
CA LYS A 87 3.50 15.31 15.57
C LYS A 87 3.79 16.32 14.47
N ILE A 88 3.64 15.93 13.21
CA ILE A 88 3.91 16.82 12.08
C ILE A 88 2.69 17.70 11.81
N SER A 89 1.52 17.09 11.64
CA SER A 89 0.30 17.84 11.34
C SER A 89 -0.37 18.43 12.59
N GLY A 90 -0.07 17.90 13.78
CA GLY A 90 -0.74 18.24 15.02
C GLY A 90 -2.15 17.67 15.14
N LYS A 91 -2.63 16.93 14.14
CA LYS A 91 -3.94 16.26 14.19
C LYS A 91 -3.91 15.10 15.18
N ASN A 92 -5.05 14.84 15.80
CA ASN A 92 -5.27 13.69 16.65
C ASN A 92 -6.45 12.86 16.17
N SER A 93 -6.46 11.60 16.60
CA SER A 93 -7.55 10.65 16.43
C SER A 93 -7.62 9.82 17.69
N SER A 94 -8.81 9.53 18.16
CA SER A 94 -9.01 8.73 19.36
C SER A 94 -10.11 7.71 19.18
N PHE A 95 -10.03 6.64 19.95
CA PHE A 95 -11.07 5.63 20.03
C PHE A 95 -11.12 5.04 21.43
N SER A 96 -12.29 4.53 21.78
CA SER A 96 -12.55 3.87 23.06
C SER A 96 -12.63 2.36 22.87
N LEU A 97 -12.15 1.63 23.86
CA LEU A 97 -12.17 0.18 23.94
C LEU A 97 -13.15 -0.27 25.03
N ASN A 98 -13.59 -1.53 24.94
CA ASN A 98 -14.44 -2.15 25.95
C ASN A 98 -13.64 -2.80 27.10
N PHE A 99 -12.32 -2.57 27.12
CA PHE A 99 -11.38 -3.20 28.03
C PHE A 99 -10.56 -2.14 28.76
N ASN A 100 -10.06 -2.48 29.95
CA ASN A 100 -9.12 -1.64 30.65
C ASN A 100 -7.74 -1.73 30.01
N ILE A 101 -7.10 -0.58 29.85
CA ILE A 101 -5.77 -0.43 29.28
C ILE A 101 -4.87 0.15 30.36
N ASP A 102 -3.71 -0.45 30.55
CA ASP A 102 -2.67 0.12 31.39
C ASP A 102 -2.20 1.45 30.80
N SER A 103 -2.19 2.49 31.64
CA SER A 103 -1.85 3.83 31.18
C SER A 103 -0.46 3.84 30.54
N THR A 104 -0.39 4.22 29.27
CA THR A 104 0.82 4.08 28.46
C THR A 104 1.02 5.34 27.62
N TYR A 105 2.28 5.75 27.47
CA TYR A 105 2.69 6.77 26.51
C TYR A 105 3.82 6.23 25.61
N ILE A 106 3.61 6.29 24.29
CA ILE A 106 4.57 5.86 23.28
C ILE A 106 4.77 6.99 22.28
N SER A 107 6.01 7.34 21.96
CA SER A 107 6.31 8.25 20.85
C SER A 107 7.37 7.67 19.93
N ASP A 108 7.19 7.92 18.63
CA ASP A 108 8.11 7.55 17.53
C ASP A 108 8.58 6.10 17.60
N SER A 109 7.67 5.18 17.93
CA SER A 109 8.03 3.77 18.02
C SER A 109 8.12 3.14 16.64
N LYS A 110 9.11 2.26 16.47
CA LYS A 110 9.18 1.42 15.26
C LYS A 110 8.28 0.18 15.40
N LYS A 111 7.99 -0.21 16.65
CA LYS A 111 7.13 -1.35 16.98
C LYS A 111 6.26 -1.03 18.19
N ILE A 112 4.98 -1.37 18.10
CA ILE A 112 4.07 -1.37 19.25
C ILE A 112 3.74 -2.82 19.56
N CYS A 113 3.99 -3.26 20.79
CA CYS A 113 3.57 -4.56 21.28
C CYS A 113 2.25 -4.39 22.02
N ILE A 114 1.21 -5.08 21.58
CA ILE A 114 -0.11 -5.08 22.22
C ILE A 114 -0.27 -6.44 22.87
N ILE A 115 -0.54 -6.44 24.17
CA ILE A 115 -0.65 -7.64 24.97
C ILE A 115 -2.06 -7.66 25.57
N LYS A 116 -2.84 -8.67 25.22
CA LYS A 116 -4.12 -8.94 25.88
C LYS A 116 -3.86 -9.94 27.00
N ILE A 117 -4.14 -9.54 28.24
CA ILE A 117 -3.96 -10.34 29.45
C ILE A 117 -5.35 -10.73 29.95
N ILE A 118 -5.57 -12.03 30.13
CA ILE A 118 -6.76 -12.54 30.82
C ILE A 118 -6.32 -12.94 32.21
N ASP A 119 -6.83 -12.25 33.23
CA ASP A 119 -6.53 -12.62 34.61
C ASP A 119 -7.24 -13.93 34.99
N CYS A 120 -6.88 -14.48 36.15
CA CYS A 120 -7.42 -15.77 36.57
C CYS A 120 -8.91 -15.66 37.02
N ASP A 121 -9.49 -14.44 37.04
CA ASP A 121 -10.92 -14.15 37.22
C ASP A 121 -11.66 -14.00 35.86
N GLY A 122 -10.96 -14.16 34.73
CA GLY A 122 -11.51 -14.02 33.38
C GLY A 122 -11.69 -12.56 32.93
N LYS A 123 -11.12 -11.58 33.63
CA LYS A 123 -11.15 -10.18 33.19
C LYS A 123 -10.05 -9.93 32.18
N GLU A 124 -10.40 -9.23 31.11
CA GLU A 124 -9.49 -8.86 30.05
C GLU A 124 -8.88 -7.48 30.33
N ASN A 125 -7.55 -7.41 30.32
CA ASN A 125 -6.77 -6.18 30.41
C ASN A 125 -5.84 -6.08 29.19
N ILE A 126 -5.51 -4.86 28.78
CA ILE A 126 -4.62 -4.60 27.65
C ILE A 126 -3.39 -3.85 28.13
N GLN A 127 -2.22 -4.37 27.79
CA GLN A 127 -0.94 -3.68 27.93
C GLN A 127 -0.42 -3.28 26.57
N ILE A 128 0.02 -2.04 26.43
CA ILE A 128 0.67 -1.54 25.22
C ILE A 128 2.11 -1.20 25.60
N LYS A 129 3.09 -1.77 24.90
CA LYS A 129 4.52 -1.58 25.18
C LYS A 129 5.26 -1.08 23.94
N LYS A 130 6.31 -0.30 24.16
CA LYS A 130 7.21 0.21 23.12
C LYS A 130 8.38 -0.76 22.93
N ASP A 131 8.64 -1.17 21.69
CA ASP A 131 9.86 -1.85 21.21
C ASP A 131 10.28 -3.18 21.91
N PHE A 132 9.58 -3.65 22.95
CA PHE A 132 9.85 -4.89 23.67
C PHE A 132 8.62 -5.80 23.69
N CYS A 133 8.69 -6.91 22.94
CA CYS A 133 7.66 -7.96 22.90
C CYS A 133 8.09 -9.24 23.64
N ASP A 134 9.31 -9.28 24.18
CA ASP A 134 9.89 -10.46 24.80
C ASP A 134 9.76 -10.34 26.32
N GLU A 135 9.31 -11.42 26.96
CA GLU A 135 9.05 -11.59 28.40
C GLU A 135 7.65 -11.18 28.90
N ILE A 136 6.74 -12.14 28.83
CA ILE A 136 5.60 -12.21 29.75
C ILE A 136 5.66 -13.56 30.43
N ASN A 137 6.09 -13.58 31.70
CA ASN A 137 5.83 -14.68 32.61
C ASN A 137 4.34 -14.65 32.95
N SER A 138 3.58 -15.65 32.49
CA SER A 138 2.19 -15.83 32.91
C SER A 138 2.06 -17.14 33.69
N ASP A 139 1.92 -17.01 35.02
CA ASP A 139 1.75 -18.14 35.95
C ASP A 139 0.37 -18.82 35.87
N CYS A 140 -0.54 -18.35 35.00
CA CYS A 140 -1.86 -18.95 34.80
C CYS A 140 -1.99 -19.55 33.38
N ILE A 141 -1.26 -20.62 33.03
CA ILE A 141 -1.62 -21.44 31.85
C ILE A 141 -1.42 -22.95 32.10
N LYS A 142 -2.53 -23.70 32.15
CA LYS A 142 -2.57 -25.11 31.73
C LYS A 142 -2.88 -25.11 30.24
N TYR A 143 -1.91 -25.54 29.42
CA TYR A 143 -2.06 -25.57 27.97
C TYR A 143 -2.79 -26.85 27.52
N ASP A 144 -3.79 -26.69 26.66
CA ASP A 144 -4.19 -27.72 25.71
C ASP A 144 -3.84 -27.21 24.30
N TYR A 145 -2.78 -27.77 23.72
CA TYR A 145 -2.25 -27.40 22.40
C TYR A 145 -2.92 -28.27 21.34
N SER A 146 -4.15 -27.96 20.94
CA SER A 146 -4.80 -28.70 19.84
C SER A 146 -5.66 -27.88 18.89
N THR A 147 -5.64 -26.55 18.93
CA THR A 147 -6.38 -25.74 17.94
C THR A 147 -5.54 -24.56 17.47
N GLU A 148 -5.00 -24.66 16.26
CA GLU A 148 -4.63 -23.48 15.47
C GLU A 148 -5.87 -22.55 15.39
N PRO A 149 -5.71 -21.21 15.41
CA PRO A 149 -6.84 -20.33 15.21
C PRO A 149 -7.40 -20.55 13.81
N GLU A 150 -8.53 -21.26 13.71
CA GLU A 150 -9.33 -21.30 12.49
C GLU A 150 -9.81 -19.88 12.20
N PHE A 151 -9.15 -19.20 11.25
CA PHE A 151 -9.74 -18.05 10.56
C PHE A 151 -10.91 -18.56 9.73
N SER A 152 -12.09 -18.61 10.34
CA SER A 152 -13.34 -19.04 9.73
C SER A 152 -13.86 -17.97 8.75
N ASP A 153 -13.20 -17.78 7.61
CA ASP A 153 -13.72 -16.91 6.53
C ASP A 153 -13.21 -17.34 5.15
N LEU A 154 -13.44 -18.62 4.82
CA LEU A 154 -13.09 -19.20 3.51
C LEU A 154 -13.97 -18.71 2.33
N ASN A 155 -14.86 -17.73 2.52
CA ASN A 155 -15.76 -17.22 1.46
C ASN A 155 -16.16 -15.74 1.66
N GLN A 156 -15.29 -14.91 2.25
CA GLN A 156 -15.65 -13.52 2.50
C GLN A 156 -15.52 -12.68 1.22
N LYS A 157 -16.66 -12.29 0.63
CA LYS A 157 -16.73 -11.41 -0.54
C LYS A 157 -16.01 -10.07 -0.32
N CYS A 158 -16.02 -9.56 0.90
CA CYS A 158 -15.41 -8.28 1.29
C CYS A 158 -14.63 -8.46 2.58
N PRO A 159 -13.38 -8.93 2.52
CA PRO A 159 -12.60 -9.16 3.72
C PRO A 159 -12.03 -7.87 4.30
N SER A 160 -11.52 -7.98 5.53
CA SER A 160 -10.73 -6.91 6.13
C SER A 160 -9.43 -6.68 5.36
N LYS A 161 -8.83 -5.52 5.58
CA LYS A 161 -7.52 -5.16 5.02
C LYS A 161 -6.42 -6.09 5.54
N GLU A 162 -6.49 -6.49 6.81
CA GLU A 162 -5.53 -7.39 7.45
C GLU A 162 -5.57 -8.78 6.82
N TYR A 163 -6.77 -9.34 6.62
CA TYR A 163 -6.93 -10.60 5.89
C TYR A 163 -6.31 -10.51 4.50
N SER A 164 -6.61 -9.42 3.79
CA SER A 164 -6.10 -9.18 2.45
C SER A 164 -4.57 -9.13 2.42
N ILE A 165 -3.95 -8.39 3.34
CA ILE A 165 -2.48 -8.29 3.49
C ILE A 165 -1.88 -9.68 3.73
N GLN A 166 -2.39 -10.43 4.71
CA GLN A 166 -1.88 -11.76 5.04
C GLN A 166 -1.98 -12.70 3.84
N LYS A 167 -3.14 -12.71 3.18
CA LYS A 167 -3.38 -13.55 2.02
C LYS A 167 -2.47 -13.21 0.84
N ILE A 168 -2.23 -11.92 0.58
CA ILE A 168 -1.27 -11.47 -0.44
C ILE A 168 0.13 -11.96 -0.12
N VAL A 169 0.58 -11.81 1.13
CA VAL A 169 1.91 -12.23 1.57
C VAL A 169 2.09 -13.74 1.38
N ASP A 170 1.12 -14.54 1.83
CA ASP A 170 1.20 -16.00 1.75
C ASP A 170 1.23 -16.50 0.31
N GLU A 171 0.35 -15.96 -0.53
CA GLU A 171 0.28 -16.37 -1.93
C GLU A 171 1.48 -15.83 -2.74
N ALA A 172 2.01 -14.66 -2.41
CA ALA A 172 3.22 -14.11 -3.04
C ALA A 172 4.43 -14.99 -2.73
N LYS A 173 4.63 -15.37 -1.45
CA LYS A 173 5.69 -16.30 -1.04
C LYS A 173 5.57 -17.64 -1.75
N LYS A 174 4.36 -18.20 -1.81
CA LYS A 174 4.07 -19.46 -2.50
C LYS A 174 4.42 -19.42 -3.99
N GLU A 175 4.17 -18.29 -4.64
CA GLU A 175 4.49 -18.10 -6.06
C GLU A 175 5.93 -17.62 -6.31
N GLY A 176 6.73 -17.35 -5.27
CA GLY A 176 8.09 -16.81 -5.41
C GLY A 176 8.13 -15.33 -5.84
N VAL A 177 7.04 -14.60 -5.60
CA VAL A 177 6.94 -13.16 -5.81
C VAL A 177 7.29 -12.45 -4.51
N LYS A 178 8.09 -11.38 -4.58
CA LYS A 178 8.44 -10.56 -3.43
C LYS A 178 7.17 -10.00 -2.74
N PRO A 179 6.89 -10.31 -1.46
CA PRO A 179 5.66 -9.89 -0.80
C PRO A 179 5.49 -8.36 -0.76
N SER A 180 6.56 -7.61 -0.54
CA SER A 180 6.51 -6.15 -0.53
C SER A 180 6.06 -5.56 -1.87
N LEU A 181 6.39 -6.24 -2.98
CA LEU A 181 6.00 -5.83 -4.33
C LEU A 181 4.52 -6.12 -4.59
N ALA A 182 4.05 -7.32 -4.23
CA ALA A 182 2.65 -7.68 -4.36
C ALA A 182 1.73 -6.78 -3.52
N LEU A 183 2.14 -6.45 -2.29
CA LEU A 183 1.44 -5.50 -1.43
C LEU A 183 1.41 -4.08 -2.02
N ALA A 184 2.53 -3.63 -2.59
CA ALA A 184 2.58 -2.32 -3.24
C ALA A 184 1.64 -2.23 -4.43
N ILE A 185 1.57 -3.26 -5.28
CA ILE A 185 0.62 -3.32 -6.39
C ILE A 185 -0.82 -3.27 -5.85
N ALA A 186 -1.19 -4.13 -4.92
CA ALA A 186 -2.52 -4.13 -4.32
C ALA A 186 -2.90 -2.78 -3.67
N TYR A 187 -1.93 -2.09 -3.07
CA TYR A 187 -2.12 -0.76 -2.53
C TYR A 187 -2.38 0.29 -3.61
N ILE A 188 -1.62 0.29 -4.70
CA ILE A 188 -1.82 1.22 -5.81
C ILE A 188 -3.15 0.94 -6.53
N GLU A 189 -3.50 -0.34 -6.72
CA GLU A 189 -4.70 -0.75 -7.45
C GLU A 189 -5.99 -0.46 -6.68
N SER A 190 -6.02 -0.74 -5.37
CA SER A 190 -7.26 -0.67 -4.61
C SER A 190 -7.13 -0.14 -3.19
N SER A 191 -5.95 0.35 -2.80
CA SER A 191 -5.62 0.71 -1.42
C SER A 191 -5.76 -0.47 -0.45
N LEU A 192 -5.49 -1.70 -0.93
CA LEU A 192 -5.63 -2.96 -0.19
C LEU A 192 -7.07 -3.36 0.18
N TYR A 193 -8.08 -2.74 -0.44
CA TYR A 193 -9.48 -3.11 -0.22
C TYR A 193 -10.06 -3.84 -1.42
N HIS A 194 -10.75 -4.94 -1.19
CA HIS A 194 -11.50 -5.63 -2.25
C HIS A 194 -12.85 -4.96 -2.55
N CYS A 195 -13.44 -4.31 -1.53
CA CYS A 195 -14.75 -3.69 -1.61
C CYS A 195 -14.71 -2.19 -1.31
N ASP A 196 -15.73 -1.47 -1.79
CA ASP A 196 -15.99 -0.08 -1.46
C ASP A 196 -16.65 0.06 -0.08
N ASN A 197 -16.88 1.30 0.35
CA ASN A 197 -17.52 1.60 1.65
C ASN A 197 -18.98 1.11 1.75
N ASN A 198 -19.59 0.70 0.64
CA ASN A 198 -20.95 0.17 0.60
C ASN A 198 -20.97 -1.36 0.64
N GLY A 199 -19.80 -2.02 0.73
CA GLY A 199 -19.69 -3.48 0.72
C GLY A 199 -19.82 -4.11 -0.68
N ASN A 200 -19.63 -3.33 -1.74
CA ASN A 200 -19.60 -3.84 -3.11
C ASN A 200 -18.16 -4.05 -3.57
N VAL A 201 -17.91 -5.11 -4.35
CA VAL A 201 -16.59 -5.34 -4.96
C VAL A 201 -16.21 -4.12 -5.79
N LYS A 202 -14.97 -3.63 -5.63
CA LYS A 202 -14.47 -2.48 -6.38
C LYS A 202 -14.37 -2.83 -7.86
N ILE A 203 -14.96 -2.01 -8.71
CA ILE A 203 -14.87 -2.15 -10.16
C ILE A 203 -14.42 -0.80 -10.74
N SER A 204 -13.31 -0.76 -11.47
CA SER A 204 -12.85 0.46 -12.13
C SER A 204 -13.76 0.85 -13.30
N PRO A 205 -13.68 2.11 -13.79
CA PRO A 205 -14.38 2.50 -15.01
C PRO A 205 -14.03 1.64 -16.23
N SER A 206 -12.84 1.02 -16.25
CA SER A 206 -12.40 0.13 -17.32
C SER A 206 -12.85 -1.33 -17.11
N GLY A 207 -13.56 -1.62 -16.02
CA GLY A 207 -14.05 -2.94 -15.68
C GLY A 207 -13.06 -3.83 -14.92
N ALA A 208 -11.98 -3.27 -14.38
CA ALA A 208 -11.03 -4.00 -13.56
C ALA A 208 -11.63 -4.29 -12.17
N ILE A 209 -11.47 -5.50 -11.64
CA ILE A 209 -12.27 -6.02 -10.53
C ILE A 209 -11.39 -6.32 -9.30
N GLY A 210 -11.89 -5.92 -8.13
CA GLY A 210 -11.43 -6.36 -6.83
C GLY A 210 -10.12 -5.73 -6.37
N LEU A 211 -9.40 -6.45 -5.52
CA LEU A 211 -8.24 -5.93 -4.80
C LEU A 211 -7.02 -5.73 -5.73
N MET A 212 -6.77 -6.71 -6.61
CA MET A 212 -5.68 -6.69 -7.57
C MET A 212 -6.07 -6.01 -8.89
N GLN A 213 -7.30 -5.47 -8.98
CA GLN A 213 -7.86 -4.81 -10.18
C GLN A 213 -7.64 -5.63 -11.46
N LEU A 214 -8.15 -6.86 -11.49
CA LEU A 214 -8.01 -7.76 -12.62
C LEU A 214 -9.08 -7.52 -13.67
N MET A 215 -8.71 -7.58 -14.95
CA MET A 215 -9.69 -7.53 -16.02
C MET A 215 -10.54 -8.81 -16.03
N PRO A 216 -11.82 -8.75 -16.46
CA PRO A 216 -12.75 -9.89 -16.35
C PRO A 216 -12.29 -11.18 -17.05
N ASN A 217 -11.40 -11.07 -18.03
CA ASN A 217 -10.87 -12.20 -18.80
C ASN A 217 -9.55 -12.77 -18.24
N GLU A 218 -8.98 -12.19 -17.19
CA GLU A 218 -7.70 -12.63 -16.61
C GLU A 218 -7.85 -13.71 -15.54
N CYS A 219 -9.02 -13.75 -14.89
CA CYS A 219 -9.37 -14.63 -13.78
C CYS A 219 -10.73 -15.29 -14.01
N SER A 220 -10.92 -16.52 -13.56
CA SER A 220 -12.21 -17.23 -13.62
C SER A 220 -13.28 -16.60 -12.73
N ASN A 221 -12.90 -16.07 -11.56
CA ASN A 221 -13.83 -15.40 -10.64
C ASN A 221 -13.13 -14.29 -9.82
N PRO A 222 -12.90 -13.10 -10.39
CA PRO A 222 -12.24 -12.00 -9.69
C PRO A 222 -13.11 -11.31 -8.62
N TYR A 223 -14.39 -11.69 -8.48
CA TYR A 223 -15.29 -11.19 -7.43
C TYR A 223 -15.11 -11.91 -6.09
N ASP A 224 -14.46 -13.07 -6.09
CA ASP A 224 -14.00 -13.72 -4.88
C ASP A 224 -12.61 -13.20 -4.54
N VAL A 225 -12.41 -12.77 -3.29
CA VAL A 225 -11.14 -12.14 -2.90
C VAL A 225 -9.95 -13.11 -2.95
N ASN A 226 -10.17 -14.39 -2.65
CA ASN A 226 -9.11 -15.38 -2.67
C ASN A 226 -8.65 -15.67 -4.10
N GLU A 227 -9.58 -15.87 -5.02
CA GLU A 227 -9.27 -16.03 -6.44
C GLU A 227 -8.74 -14.74 -7.07
N ASN A 228 -9.19 -13.56 -6.62
CA ASN A 228 -8.64 -12.27 -7.05
C ASN A 228 -7.15 -12.14 -6.67
N ILE A 229 -6.79 -12.41 -5.42
CA ILE A 229 -5.40 -12.34 -4.94
C ILE A 229 -4.52 -13.38 -5.65
N LYS A 230 -4.97 -14.63 -5.65
CA LYS A 230 -4.26 -15.75 -6.28
C LYS A 230 -4.03 -15.52 -7.78
N CYS A 231 -5.07 -15.08 -8.49
CA CYS A 231 -4.92 -14.80 -9.90
C CYS A 231 -4.04 -13.58 -10.15
N GLY A 232 -4.14 -12.51 -9.36
CA GLY A 232 -3.31 -11.32 -9.54
C GLY A 232 -1.82 -11.59 -9.34
N ILE A 233 -1.47 -12.37 -8.32
CA ILE A 233 -0.08 -12.77 -8.08
C ILE A 233 0.43 -13.68 -9.20
N ARG A 234 -0.39 -14.62 -9.67
CA ARG A 234 -0.06 -15.46 -10.83
C ARG A 234 0.12 -14.64 -12.11
N GLN A 235 -0.74 -13.64 -12.35
CA GLN A 235 -0.60 -12.73 -13.49
C GLN A 235 0.70 -11.94 -13.41
N LEU A 236 1.07 -11.41 -12.24
CA LEU A 236 2.34 -10.70 -12.05
C LEU A 236 3.55 -11.60 -12.36
N LYS A 237 3.54 -12.85 -11.91
CA LYS A 237 4.58 -13.84 -12.25
C LYS A 237 4.61 -14.17 -13.74
N GLU A 238 3.46 -14.28 -14.39
CA GLU A 238 3.39 -14.48 -15.84
C GLU A 238 3.91 -13.27 -16.61
N LYS A 239 3.59 -12.05 -16.15
CA LYS A 239 4.16 -10.82 -16.69
C LYS A 239 5.68 -10.79 -16.51
N CYS A 240 6.21 -11.29 -15.39
CA CYS A 240 7.65 -11.45 -15.25
C CYS A 240 8.25 -12.30 -16.38
N ARG A 241 7.63 -13.44 -16.73
CA ARG A 241 8.11 -14.32 -17.81
C ARG A 241 8.03 -13.71 -19.20
N THR A 242 7.01 -12.90 -19.47
CA THR A 242 6.64 -12.47 -20.83
C THR A 242 6.91 -10.99 -21.11
N SER A 243 7.22 -10.19 -20.09
CA SER A 243 7.30 -8.73 -20.16
C SER A 243 8.19 -8.21 -21.28
N SER A 244 9.41 -8.73 -21.47
CA SER A 244 10.30 -8.24 -22.52
C SER A 244 9.76 -8.53 -23.93
N ALA A 245 9.12 -9.69 -24.13
CA ALA A 245 8.54 -10.04 -25.42
C ALA A 245 7.35 -9.14 -25.75
N ILE A 246 6.50 -8.86 -24.75
CA ILE A 246 5.39 -7.92 -24.88
C ILE A 246 5.91 -6.50 -25.15
N ALA A 247 6.94 -6.06 -24.42
CA ALA A 247 7.56 -4.75 -24.62
C ALA A 247 8.03 -4.56 -26.07
N VAL A 248 8.74 -5.55 -26.62
CA VAL A 248 9.16 -5.53 -28.04
C VAL A 248 7.96 -5.48 -28.97
N TYR A 249 6.92 -6.29 -28.72
CA TYR A 249 5.71 -6.32 -29.54
C TYR A 249 4.98 -4.98 -29.60
N VAL A 250 4.96 -4.23 -28.49
CA VAL A 250 4.30 -2.91 -28.44
C VAL A 250 5.23 -1.74 -28.83
N GLY A 251 6.44 -2.03 -29.32
CA GLY A 251 7.34 -1.03 -29.90
C GLY A 251 8.46 -0.51 -28.99
N PHE A 252 8.67 -1.11 -27.82
CA PHE A 252 9.81 -0.79 -26.96
C PHE A 252 11.07 -1.56 -27.36
N THR A 253 12.23 -0.98 -27.05
CA THR A 253 13.53 -1.61 -27.36
C THR A 253 14.04 -2.36 -26.13
N CYS A 254 14.30 -3.66 -26.23
CA CYS A 254 14.91 -4.45 -25.16
C CYS A 254 16.28 -5.00 -25.57
N THR A 255 17.19 -5.18 -24.62
CA THR A 255 18.53 -5.75 -24.85
C THR A 255 18.47 -7.19 -25.34
N LYS A 256 17.53 -7.97 -24.80
CA LYS A 256 17.21 -9.35 -25.20
C LYS A 256 15.77 -9.69 -24.83
N GLN A 257 15.25 -10.79 -25.36
CA GLN A 257 13.99 -11.36 -24.89
C GLN A 257 14.28 -12.41 -23.81
N ALA A 258 13.90 -12.10 -22.58
CA ALA A 258 14.10 -12.96 -21.41
C ALA A 258 13.07 -12.63 -20.32
N SER A 259 12.96 -13.48 -19.31
CA SER A 259 12.14 -13.18 -18.14
C SER A 259 12.74 -12.04 -17.32
N CYS A 260 11.91 -11.42 -16.50
CA CYS A 260 12.30 -10.41 -15.52
C CYS A 260 13.31 -10.91 -14.48
N GLU A 261 13.53 -12.22 -14.34
CA GLU A 261 14.57 -12.79 -13.46
C GLU A 261 15.98 -12.69 -14.07
N ASP A 262 16.09 -12.41 -15.38
CA ASP A 262 17.38 -12.27 -16.04
C ASP A 262 17.98 -10.88 -15.76
N PRO A 263 19.15 -10.78 -15.10
CA PRO A 263 19.71 -9.49 -14.72
C PRO A 263 20.18 -8.64 -15.91
N ASP A 264 20.40 -9.23 -17.09
CA ASP A 264 20.86 -8.46 -18.26
C ASP A 264 19.70 -8.02 -19.19
N VAL A 265 18.44 -8.33 -18.83
CA VAL A 265 17.29 -7.82 -19.58
C VAL A 265 16.97 -6.39 -19.14
N GLU A 266 17.04 -5.46 -20.09
CA GLU A 266 16.64 -4.07 -19.91
C GLU A 266 15.78 -3.67 -21.10
N CYS A 267 14.64 -3.01 -20.85
CA CYS A 267 13.80 -2.42 -21.88
C CYS A 267 13.70 -0.91 -21.71
N ILE A 268 13.86 -0.19 -22.81
CA ILE A 268 13.72 1.26 -22.91
C ILE A 268 12.24 1.58 -23.09
N TYR A 269 11.69 2.35 -22.15
CA TYR A 269 10.34 2.90 -22.18
C TYR A 269 10.40 4.38 -22.54
N ASP A 270 10.08 4.71 -23.79
CA ASP A 270 10.16 6.07 -24.33
C ASP A 270 8.76 6.69 -24.51
N CYS A 271 8.42 7.63 -23.63
CA CYS A 271 7.24 8.50 -23.75
C CYS A 271 7.64 9.98 -23.92
N SER A 272 8.82 10.26 -24.46
CA SER A 272 9.36 11.62 -24.60
C SER A 272 8.48 12.57 -25.43
N ASN A 273 7.71 12.03 -26.38
CA ASN A 273 6.71 12.77 -27.14
C ASN A 273 5.60 13.39 -26.27
N TYR A 274 5.47 12.96 -25.01
CA TYR A 274 4.48 13.44 -24.04
C TYR A 274 5.12 14.23 -22.89
N GLY A 275 6.39 14.62 -23.02
CA GLY A 275 7.11 15.43 -22.03
C GLY A 275 7.71 14.65 -20.86
N ASP A 276 7.77 13.31 -20.96
CA ASP A 276 8.41 12.45 -19.96
C ASP A 276 9.85 12.10 -20.34
N GLU A 277 10.66 11.79 -19.34
CA GLU A 277 12.02 11.28 -19.56
C GLU A 277 11.98 9.85 -20.10
N VAL A 278 12.98 9.49 -20.91
CA VAL A 278 13.18 8.10 -21.35
C VAL A 278 13.57 7.25 -20.15
N LYS A 279 12.83 6.17 -19.91
CA LYS A 279 13.03 5.29 -18.76
C LYS A 279 13.61 3.96 -19.20
N LYS A 280 14.28 3.29 -18.26
CA LYS A 280 14.82 1.95 -18.43
C LYS A 280 14.25 1.08 -17.32
N TYR A 281 13.67 -0.05 -17.71
CA TYR A 281 13.14 -1.03 -16.78
C TYR A 281 13.89 -2.34 -16.95
N SER A 282 14.23 -2.96 -15.84
CA SER A 282 14.92 -4.25 -15.74
C SER A 282 14.35 -5.02 -14.57
N GLY A 283 14.61 -6.33 -14.50
CA GLY A 283 14.16 -7.05 -13.32
C GLY A 283 12.62 -7.04 -13.18
N TRP A 284 12.14 -7.11 -11.95
CA TRP A 284 10.72 -7.02 -11.62
C TRP A 284 10.02 -5.73 -12.07
N ASP A 285 10.75 -4.63 -12.34
CA ASP A 285 10.15 -3.40 -12.89
C ASP A 285 9.48 -3.65 -14.24
N LEU A 286 10.01 -4.57 -15.04
CA LEU A 286 9.38 -5.00 -16.30
C LEU A 286 8.05 -5.71 -16.06
N ALA A 287 7.98 -6.56 -15.03
CA ALA A 287 6.76 -7.26 -14.66
C ALA A 287 5.69 -6.27 -14.16
N VAL A 288 6.08 -5.32 -13.32
CA VAL A 288 5.23 -4.24 -12.80
C VAL A 288 4.70 -3.37 -13.94
N ARG A 289 5.57 -2.98 -14.88
CA ARG A 289 5.18 -2.23 -16.07
C ARG A 289 4.17 -3.01 -16.91
N ALA A 290 4.43 -4.29 -17.16
CA ALA A 290 3.54 -5.16 -17.91
C ALA A 290 2.21 -5.45 -17.19
N TYR A 291 2.18 -5.36 -15.85
CA TYR A 291 0.97 -5.51 -15.04
C TYR A 291 -0.01 -4.36 -15.29
N ASN A 292 0.48 -3.11 -15.24
CA ASN A 292 -0.35 -1.93 -15.53
C ASN A 292 -0.61 -1.74 -17.04
N GLY A 293 0.27 -2.28 -17.90
CA GLY A 293 0.21 -2.15 -19.36
C GLY A 293 1.31 -1.23 -19.89
N TRP A 294 1.57 -1.26 -21.20
CA TRP A 294 2.76 -0.61 -21.79
C TRP A 294 2.50 0.72 -22.51
N SER A 295 1.29 1.27 -22.43
CA SER A 295 0.94 2.46 -23.21
C SER A 295 1.37 3.75 -22.52
N CYS A 296 1.90 4.71 -23.30
CA CYS A 296 2.12 6.09 -22.84
C CYS A 296 0.81 6.85 -22.59
N CYS A 297 -0.30 6.38 -23.17
CA CYS A 297 -1.63 6.98 -23.12
C CYS A 297 -2.66 5.96 -22.61
N VAL A 298 -3.76 6.43 -22.02
CA VAL A 298 -4.84 5.57 -21.52
C VAL A 298 -6.04 5.68 -22.43
N ASN A 299 -6.69 4.56 -22.72
CA ASN A 299 -7.97 4.55 -23.43
C ASN A 299 -9.12 4.57 -22.42
N LEU A 300 -9.84 5.70 -22.37
CA LEU A 300 -10.97 5.93 -21.47
C LEU A 300 -12.29 5.78 -22.22
N GLY A 301 -12.59 4.57 -22.68
CA GLY A 301 -13.86 4.27 -23.38
C GLY A 301 -13.94 4.84 -24.80
N GLY A 302 -12.83 4.79 -25.55
CA GLY A 302 -12.72 5.27 -26.93
C GLY A 302 -11.98 6.61 -27.07
N ASN A 303 -11.78 7.32 -25.96
CA ASN A 303 -10.97 8.55 -25.92
C ASN A 303 -9.56 8.24 -25.43
N ILE A 304 -8.56 8.57 -26.24
CA ILE A 304 -7.16 8.41 -25.88
C ILE A 304 -6.72 9.64 -25.08
N ASP A 305 -6.35 9.44 -23.81
CA ASP A 305 -5.74 10.45 -22.96
C ASP A 305 -4.23 10.23 -22.87
N CYS A 306 -3.45 11.21 -23.31
CA CYS A 306 -1.99 11.19 -23.24
C CYS A 306 -1.41 12.22 -22.26
N TYR A 307 -2.22 13.16 -21.77
CA TYR A 307 -1.73 14.34 -21.03
C TYR A 307 -2.37 14.51 -19.65
N GLY A 308 -3.56 13.93 -19.46
CA GLY A 308 -4.27 13.95 -18.20
C GLY A 308 -3.63 13.10 -17.11
N ASP A 309 -4.20 13.20 -15.93
CA ASP A 309 -3.66 12.59 -14.71
C ASP A 309 -3.54 11.06 -14.82
N TRP A 310 -4.46 10.41 -15.55
CA TRP A 310 -4.43 8.97 -15.79
C TRP A 310 -3.22 8.54 -16.63
N ALA A 311 -2.91 9.30 -17.69
CA ALA A 311 -1.74 9.06 -18.53
C ALA A 311 -0.44 9.28 -17.76
N GLN A 312 -0.39 10.35 -16.95
CA GLN A 312 0.77 10.61 -16.08
C GLN A 312 0.95 9.54 -15.00
N SER A 313 -0.13 9.09 -14.37
CA SER A 313 -0.13 8.01 -13.37
C SER A 313 0.37 6.70 -14.00
N THR A 314 -0.15 6.36 -15.19
CA THR A 314 0.30 5.20 -15.97
C THR A 314 1.79 5.25 -16.18
N ARG A 315 2.36 6.38 -16.65
CA ARG A 315 3.80 6.51 -16.91
C ARG A 315 4.67 6.48 -15.65
N LYS A 316 4.11 6.78 -14.48
CA LYS A 316 4.80 6.76 -13.17
C LYS A 316 4.53 5.49 -12.35
N TYR A 317 3.78 4.53 -12.90
CA TYR A 317 3.28 3.38 -12.15
C TYR A 317 4.40 2.56 -11.49
N VAL A 318 5.48 2.29 -12.21
CA VAL A 318 6.62 1.53 -11.67
C VAL A 318 7.25 2.25 -10.49
N GLU A 319 7.46 3.56 -10.59
CA GLU A 319 8.02 4.36 -9.50
C GLU A 319 7.08 4.43 -8.29
N LEU A 320 5.78 4.55 -8.52
CA LEU A 320 4.77 4.53 -7.45
C LEU A 320 4.79 3.19 -6.71
N VAL A 321 4.82 2.07 -7.43
CA VAL A 321 4.93 0.73 -6.85
C VAL A 321 6.23 0.56 -6.09
N ASN A 322 7.37 0.97 -6.65
CA ASN A 322 8.66 0.85 -5.97
C ASN A 322 8.74 1.69 -4.70
N ASN A 323 8.20 2.91 -4.72
CA ASN A 323 8.12 3.76 -3.53
C ASN A 323 7.21 3.15 -2.46
N ALA A 324 6.05 2.61 -2.86
CA ALA A 324 5.15 1.91 -1.93
C ALA A 324 5.79 0.64 -1.35
N ALA A 325 6.50 -0.15 -2.17
CA ALA A 325 7.17 -1.38 -1.74
C ALA A 325 8.22 -1.12 -0.66
N GLN A 326 8.90 0.03 -0.68
CA GLN A 326 9.85 0.42 0.37
C GLN A 326 9.20 0.60 1.75
N SER A 327 7.89 0.88 1.81
CA SER A 327 7.14 0.98 3.06
C SER A 327 6.79 -0.39 3.65
N TYR A 328 6.77 -1.44 2.83
CA TYR A 328 6.44 -2.81 3.21
C TYR A 328 7.70 -3.68 3.37
N LYS A 329 8.74 -3.20 4.06
CA LYS A 329 9.93 -4.01 4.40
C LYS A 329 9.59 -5.15 5.38
N ILE A 330 8.82 -6.11 4.89
CA ILE A 330 8.67 -7.44 5.43
C ILE A 330 10.00 -8.13 5.09
N TYR A 331 10.63 -8.76 6.08
CA TYR A 331 11.88 -9.48 5.87
C TYR A 331 11.64 -10.56 4.78
N ASP A 332 12.21 -10.32 3.60
CA ASP A 332 12.19 -11.24 2.45
C ASP A 332 13.04 -12.48 2.73
#